data_AF-A0A6I7LRP5-F1
#
_entry.id   AF-A0A6I7LRP5-F1
#
_cell.length_a   1.000
_cell.length_b   1.000
_cell.length_c   1.000
_cell.angle_alpha   90.00
_cell.angle_beta   90.00
_cell.angle_gamma   90.00
#
_symmetry.space_group_name_H-M   'P 1'
#
loop_
_entity.id
_entity.type
_entity.pdbx_description
1 polymer ?
#
loop_
_entity_poly.entity_id
_entity_poly.type
_entity_poly.pdbx_seq_one_letter_code
_entity_poly.pdbx_strand_id
1 'polypeptide(L)'
;MKRNAFKVADQRGLTLLEVLIASSVFMIGFTIMVFLLNQMQGRFSSKEMVLAYQLAKEEMEKTLAANNFESLTKTEIRSKISFFVERQITDNDGLVSIRINVTRAKTGKKLVTLYDEIFSR
;
A
#
# COMPACT_ATOMS: atom_id res chain seq x y z
N MET A 1 -50.49 -32.51 -49.72
CA MET A 1 -49.50 -33.33 -48.99
C MET A 1 -48.40 -32.41 -48.49
N LYS A 2 -48.41 -32.03 -47.20
CA LYS A 2 -47.44 -31.09 -46.61
C LYS A 2 -46.14 -31.83 -46.31
N ARG A 3 -45.02 -31.41 -46.91
CA ARG A 3 -43.68 -31.87 -46.50
C ARG A 3 -43.17 -30.95 -45.41
N ASN A 4 -43.08 -31.49 -44.20
CA ASN A 4 -42.51 -30.83 -43.03
C ASN A 4 -41.01 -30.62 -43.29
N ALA A 5 -40.60 -29.36 -43.48
CA ALA A 5 -39.20 -28.99 -43.40
C ALA A 5 -38.79 -29.07 -41.92
N PHE A 6 -38.14 -30.17 -41.55
CA PHE A 6 -37.50 -30.33 -40.26
C PHE A 6 -36.37 -29.29 -40.18
N LYS A 7 -36.59 -28.21 -39.42
CA LYS A 7 -35.51 -27.27 -39.04
C LYS A 7 -34.58 -28.04 -38.10
N VAL A 8 -33.50 -28.56 -38.66
CA VAL A 8 -32.36 -29.03 -37.87
C VAL A 8 -31.78 -27.81 -37.16
N ALA A 9 -31.86 -27.79 -35.84
CA ALA A 9 -31.13 -26.83 -35.03
C ALA A 9 -29.63 -27.10 -35.25
N ASP A 10 -28.98 -26.19 -35.99
CA ASP A 10 -27.57 -26.23 -36.30
C ASP A 10 -26.78 -25.97 -34.99
N GLN A 11 -26.41 -27.04 -34.29
CA GLN A 11 -25.49 -27.00 -33.16
C GLN A 11 -24.09 -26.65 -33.69
N ARG A 12 -23.84 -25.36 -33.91
CA ARG A 12 -22.53 -24.85 -34.32
C ARG A 12 -21.57 -24.91 -33.13
N GLY A 13 -20.80 -25.99 -33.04
CA GLY A 13 -19.59 -26.02 -32.22
C GLY A 13 -18.60 -24.98 -32.74
N LEU A 14 -17.95 -24.25 -31.83
CA LEU A 14 -16.89 -23.30 -32.16
C LEU A 14 -15.80 -24.02 -32.95
N THR A 15 -15.43 -23.47 -34.10
CA THR A 15 -14.33 -24.00 -34.90
C THR A 15 -13.00 -23.81 -34.16
N LEU A 16 -12.03 -24.69 -34.39
CA LEU A 16 -10.67 -24.58 -33.81
C LEU A 16 -10.05 -23.18 -34.00
N LEU A 17 -10.35 -22.56 -35.14
CA LEU A 17 -9.87 -21.23 -35.50
C LEU A 17 -10.53 -20.13 -34.65
N GLU A 18 -11.83 -20.22 -34.36
CA GLU A 18 -12.54 -19.28 -33.48
C GLU A 18 -12.04 -19.39 -32.03
N VAL A 19 -11.74 -20.59 -31.55
CA VAL A 19 -11.16 -20.81 -30.21
C VAL A 19 -9.75 -20.21 -30.12
N LEU A 20 -8.94 -20.34 -31.18
CA LEU A 20 -7.60 -19.74 -31.27
C LEU A 20 -7.68 -18.20 -31.24
N ILE A 21 -8.59 -17.60 -32.01
CA ILE A 21 -8.78 -16.14 -32.00
C ILE A 21 -9.27 -15.68 -30.62
N ALA A 22 -10.26 -16.35 -30.05
CA ALA A 22 -10.80 -16.01 -28.73
C ALA A 22 -9.73 -16.07 -27.62
N SER A 23 -8.90 -17.13 -27.63
CA SER A 23 -7.79 -17.29 -26.67
C SER A 23 -6.72 -16.20 -26.82
N SER A 24 -6.44 -15.77 -28.06
CA SER A 24 -5.46 -14.70 -28.34
C SER A 24 -5.95 -13.35 -27.81
N VAL A 25 -7.22 -13.01 -28.05
CA VAL A 25 -7.85 -11.79 -27.51
C VAL A 25 -7.87 -11.83 -25.98
N PHE A 26 -8.19 -12.99 -25.41
CA PHE A 26 -8.18 -13.18 -23.96
C PHE A 26 -6.77 -12.99 -23.36
N MET A 27 -5.72 -13.55 -23.98
CA MET A 27 -4.34 -13.37 -23.52
C MET A 27 -3.89 -11.91 -23.54
N ILE A 28 -4.28 -11.14 -24.56
CA ILE A 28 -3.98 -9.70 -24.63
C ILE A 28 -4.65 -8.98 -23.46
N GLY A 29 -5.94 -9.22 -23.22
CA GLY A 29 -6.67 -8.62 -22.11
C GLY A 29 -6.09 -9.01 -20.75
N PHE A 30 -5.75 -10.28 -20.57
CA PHE A 30 -5.12 -10.80 -19.36
C PHE A 30 -3.75 -10.16 -19.10
N THR A 31 -2.94 -9.97 -20.15
CA THR A 31 -1.61 -9.36 -20.04
C THR A 31 -1.71 -7.88 -19.61
N ILE A 32 -2.66 -7.13 -20.20
CA ILE A 32 -2.94 -5.75 -19.80
C ILE A 32 -3.40 -5.69 -18.35
N MET A 33 -4.29 -6.60 -17.93
CA MET A 33 -4.76 -6.68 -16.55
C MET A 33 -3.62 -6.95 -15.56
N VAL A 34 -2.74 -7.92 -15.85
CA VAL A 34 -1.56 -8.23 -15.02
C VAL A 34 -0.61 -7.02 -14.96
N PHE A 35 -0.40 -6.32 -16.08
CA PHE A 35 0.43 -5.11 -16.10
C PHE A 35 -0.13 -4.01 -15.19
N LEU A 36 -1.44 -3.75 -15.26
CA LEU A 36 -2.11 -2.76 -14.41
C LEU A 36 -2.01 -3.15 -12.92
N LEU A 37 -2.23 -4.42 -12.59
CA LEU A 37 -2.08 -4.94 -11.22
C LEU A 37 -0.66 -4.77 -10.68
N ASN A 38 0.36 -5.08 -11.50
CA ASN A 38 1.76 -4.91 -11.14
C ASN A 38 2.13 -3.43 -10.92
N GLN A 39 1.59 -2.52 -11.75
CA GLN A 39 1.82 -1.08 -11.59
C GLN A 39 1.21 -0.56 -10.27
N MET A 40 0.08 -1.11 -9.84
CA MET A 40 -0.54 -0.78 -8.55
C MET A 40 0.26 -1.33 -7.36
N GLN A 41 0.81 -2.54 -7.46
CA GLN A 41 1.65 -3.13 -6.40
C GLN A 41 3.00 -2.41 -6.23
N GLY A 42 3.58 -1.84 -7.30
CA GLY A 42 4.86 -1.13 -7.27
C GLY A 42 4.92 0.11 -6.35
N ARG A 43 3.81 0.52 -5.74
CA ARG A 43 3.73 1.64 -4.78
C ARG A 43 3.75 1.25 -3.31
N PHE A 44 3.86 -0.05 -3.00
CA PHE A 44 4.00 -0.58 -1.64
C PHE A 44 5.29 -1.39 -1.54
N SER A 45 6.44 -0.71 -1.43
CA SER A 45 7.66 -1.40 -1.04
C SER A 45 7.51 -1.80 0.43
N SER A 46 7.23 -3.07 0.68
CA SER A 46 7.20 -3.64 2.04
C SER A 46 8.46 -3.28 2.84
N LYS A 47 9.61 -3.20 2.17
CA LYS A 47 10.89 -2.75 2.74
C LYS A 47 10.84 -1.31 3.24
N GLU A 48 10.25 -0.40 2.47
CA GLU A 48 10.11 1.01 2.87
C GLU A 48 9.21 1.15 4.11
N MET A 49 8.14 0.35 4.18
CA MET A 49 7.24 0.34 5.33
C MET A 49 7.90 -0.23 6.59
N VAL A 50 8.68 -1.31 6.46
CA VAL A 50 9.46 -1.87 7.57
C VAL A 50 10.50 -0.88 8.10
N LEU A 51 11.23 -0.21 7.21
CA LEU A 51 12.21 0.81 7.60
C LEU A 51 11.53 2.01 8.28
N ALA A 52 10.40 2.48 7.76
CA ALA A 52 9.63 3.56 8.38
C ALA A 52 9.10 3.17 9.76
N TYR A 53 8.66 1.92 9.94
CA TYR A 53 8.20 1.41 11.23
C TYR A 53 9.34 1.30 12.25
N GLN A 54 10.49 0.76 11.84
CA GLN A 54 11.69 0.71 12.69
C GLN A 54 12.11 2.10 13.14
N LEU A 55 12.15 3.06 12.20
CA LEU A 55 12.48 4.44 12.51
C LEU A 55 11.48 5.08 13.49
N ALA A 56 10.17 4.87 13.28
CA ALA A 56 9.15 5.37 14.18
C ALA A 56 9.31 4.80 15.59
N LYS A 57 9.62 3.50 15.70
CA LYS A 57 9.82 2.81 16.97
C LYS A 57 11.07 3.33 17.70
N GLU A 58 12.20 3.46 17.01
CA GLU A 58 13.44 4.02 17.59
C GLU A 58 13.20 5.43 18.16
N GLU A 59 12.41 6.25 17.46
CA GLU A 59 12.09 7.60 17.92
C GLU A 59 11.13 7.61 19.11
N MET A 60 10.21 6.66 19.17
CA MET A 60 9.32 6.49 20.32
C MET A 60 10.15 6.12 21.56
N GLU A 61 10.98 5.09 21.44
CA GLU A 61 11.84 4.62 22.53
C GLU A 61 12.80 5.71 23.02
N LYS A 62 13.36 6.53 22.13
CA LYS A 62 14.19 7.68 22.53
C LYS A 62 13.41 8.74 23.29
N THR A 63 12.17 9.00 22.87
CA THR A 63 11.30 9.99 23.54
C THR A 63 10.97 9.52 24.95
N LEU A 64 10.61 8.24 25.08
CA LEU A 64 10.33 7.58 26.35
C LEU A 64 11.55 7.56 27.27
N ALA A 65 12.73 7.20 26.75
CA ALA A 65 13.95 7.06 27.54
C ALA A 65 14.54 8.41 27.99
N ALA A 66 14.42 9.45 27.16
CA ALA A 66 14.98 10.76 27.46
C ALA A 66 14.09 11.60 28.38
N ASN A 67 12.82 11.19 28.62
CA ASN A 67 11.77 12.03 29.21
C ASN A 67 11.71 13.43 28.55
N ASN A 68 12.08 13.51 27.28
CA ASN A 68 12.11 14.75 26.53
C ASN A 68 10.80 14.86 25.76
N PHE A 69 9.88 15.64 26.31
CA PHE A 69 8.53 15.83 25.81
C PHE A 69 8.41 17.00 24.82
N GLU A 70 9.52 17.42 24.21
CA GLU A 70 9.49 18.41 23.13
C GLU A 70 9.06 17.80 21.80
N SER A 71 8.22 18.55 21.07
CA SER A 71 7.87 18.22 19.69
C SER A 71 9.08 18.43 18.78
N LEU A 72 9.33 17.49 17.87
CA LEU A 72 10.52 17.51 17.02
C LEU A 72 10.21 17.05 15.61
N THR A 73 10.69 17.82 14.64
CA THR A 73 10.70 17.43 13.22
C THR A 73 12.11 17.25 12.72
N LYS A 74 12.38 16.11 12.09
CA LYS A 74 13.70 15.82 11.50
C LYS A 74 13.57 15.05 10.20
N THR A 75 14.61 15.15 9.38
CA THR A 75 14.76 14.32 8.18
C THR A 75 15.86 13.29 8.41
N GLU A 76 15.60 12.04 8.08
CA GLU A 76 16.54 10.94 8.26
C GLU A 76 16.64 10.08 7.00
N ILE A 77 17.86 9.68 6.64
CA ILE A 77 18.12 8.90 5.44
C ILE A 77 18.49 7.47 5.85
N ARG A 78 17.70 6.50 5.44
CA ARG A 78 17.97 5.06 5.64
C ARG A 78 17.90 4.33 4.31
N SER A 79 18.95 3.57 3.99
CA SER A 79 19.00 2.75 2.76
C SER A 79 18.71 3.55 1.48
N LYS A 80 19.25 4.77 1.36
CA LYS A 80 19.02 5.73 0.25
C LYS A 80 17.58 6.26 0.12
N ILE A 81 16.72 6.02 1.11
CA ILE A 81 15.37 6.59 1.20
C ILE A 81 15.39 7.69 2.26
N SER A 82 14.88 8.87 1.91
CA SER A 82 14.74 9.99 2.84
C SER A 82 13.34 9.98 3.46
N PHE A 83 13.31 10.00 4.79
CA PHE A 83 12.12 10.00 5.63
C PHE A 83 12.04 11.31 6.39
N PHE A 84 10.84 11.87 6.48
CA PHE A 84 10.53 12.99 7.35
C PHE A 84 9.79 12.44 8.56
N VAL A 85 10.37 12.66 9.74
CA VAL A 85 9.83 12.22 11.02
C VAL A 85 9.30 13.45 11.74
N GLU A 86 8.05 13.38 12.15
CA GLU A 86 7.38 14.39 12.95
C GLU A 86 6.92 13.75 14.25
N ARG A 87 7.41 14.28 15.37
CA ARG A 87 7.03 13.92 16.72
C ARG A 87 6.14 15.03 17.26
N GLN A 88 4.91 14.68 17.59
CA GLN A 88 3.92 15.54 18.21
C GLN A 88 3.68 15.02 19.62
N ILE A 89 3.83 15.90 20.60
CA ILE A 89 3.60 15.57 22.01
C ILE A 89 2.57 16.55 22.55
N THR A 90 1.53 16.00 23.18
CA THR A 90 0.45 16.77 23.80
C THR A 90 0.30 16.32 25.23
N ASP A 91 0.34 17.27 26.17
CA ASP A 91 0.02 17.03 27.58
C ASP A 91 -1.41 17.50 27.86
N ASN A 92 -2.27 16.59 28.27
CA ASN A 92 -3.64 16.86 28.67
C ASN A 92 -3.83 16.39 30.12
N ASP A 93 -3.81 17.33 31.06
CA ASP A 93 -4.07 17.10 32.49
C ASP A 93 -3.26 15.93 33.09
N GLY A 94 -1.97 15.85 32.76
CA GLY A 94 -1.06 14.81 33.28
C GLY A 94 -1.06 13.52 32.46
N LEU A 95 -1.78 13.48 31.34
CA LEU A 95 -1.65 12.44 30.32
C LEU A 95 -0.87 12.97 29.12
N VAL A 96 0.36 12.49 28.95
CA VAL A 96 1.20 12.82 27.81
C VAL A 96 0.92 11.84 26.68
N SER A 97 0.39 12.35 25.57
CA SER A 97 0.21 11.60 24.33
C SER A 97 1.38 11.88 23.39
N ILE A 98 2.05 10.82 22.94
CA ILE A 98 3.16 10.89 21.99
C ILE A 98 2.70 10.30 20.67
N ARG A 99 2.78 11.10 19.61
CA ARG A 99 2.49 10.67 18.24
C ARG A 99 3.73 10.86 17.37
N ILE A 100 4.11 9.80 16.68
CA ILE A 100 5.24 9.82 15.73
C ILE A 100 4.71 9.50 14.34
N ASN A 101 4.80 10.47 13.45
CA ASN A 101 4.48 10.32 12.04
C ASN A 101 5.76 10.18 11.23
N VAL A 102 5.83 9.14 10.40
CA VAL A 102 6.91 8.97 9.43
C VAL A 102 6.33 9.08 8.03
N THR A 103 6.82 10.06 7.27
CA THR A 103 6.43 10.28 5.88
C THR A 103 7.64 10.15 4.96
N ARG A 104 7.42 9.82 3.70
CA ARG A 104 8.49 9.81 2.71
C ARG A 104 8.77 11.23 2.24
N ALA A 105 9.96 11.76 2.53
CA ALA A 105 10.32 13.15 2.28
C ALA A 105 10.12 13.58 0.81
N LYS A 106 10.44 12.69 -0.14
CA LYS A 106 10.31 12.98 -1.58
C LYS A 106 8.85 13.13 -2.06
N THR A 107 7.91 12.44 -1.43
CA THR A 107 6.53 12.35 -1.93
C THR A 107 5.49 12.93 -0.96
N GLY A 108 5.87 13.25 0.28
CA GLY A 108 4.94 13.58 1.35
C GLY A 108 4.02 12.43 1.78
N LYS A 109 4.14 11.25 1.17
CA LYS A 109 3.31 10.08 1.49
C LYS A 109 3.54 9.66 2.93
N LYS A 110 2.47 9.64 3.72
CA LYS A 110 2.48 9.08 5.06
C LYS A 110 2.65 7.57 5.01
N LEU A 111 3.64 7.06 5.74
CA LEU A 111 3.99 5.63 5.74
C LEU A 111 3.53 4.95 7.02
N VAL A 112 3.85 5.55 8.18
CA VAL A 112 3.56 4.97 9.50
C VAL A 112 3.17 6.09 10.47
N THR A 113 2.22 5.78 11.36
CA THR A 113 1.99 6.53 12.59
C THR A 113 2.08 5.58 13.77
N LEU A 114 2.86 5.95 14.77
CA LEU A 114 2.82 5.34 16.09
C LEU A 114 2.20 6.30 17.09
N TYR A 115 1.49 5.73 18.05
CA TYR A 115 0.78 6.44 19.10
C TYR A 115 1.01 5.73 20.43
N ASP A 116 1.29 6.50 21.48
CA ASP A 116 1.38 6.02 22.84
C ASP A 116 0.91 7.09 23.83
N GLU A 117 0.45 6.68 25.01
CA GLU A 117 -0.04 7.55 26.09
C GLU A 117 0.60 7.16 27.42
N ILE A 118 1.06 8.15 28.18
CA ILE A 118 1.82 7.93 29.41
C ILE A 118 1.38 8.95 30.46
N PHE A 119 1.26 8.53 31.70
CA PHE A 119 1.03 9.44 32.81
C PHE A 119 2.30 10.23 33.14
N SER A 120 2.20 11.56 33.12
CA SER A 120 3.19 12.49 33.65
C SER A 120 3.20 12.34 35.19
N ARG A 121 4.32 11.90 35.75
CA ARG A 121 4.50 11.77 37.20
C ARG A 121 5.10 13.03 37.80
#